data_AF-A0A359E8Q7-F1
#
_entry.id   AF-A0A359E8Q7-F1
#
_cell.length_a   1.000
_cell.length_b   1.000
_cell.length_c   1.000
_cell.angle_alpha   90.00
_cell.angle_beta   90.00
_cell.angle_gamma   90.00
#
_symmetry.space_group_name_H-M   'P 1'
#
loop_
_entity.id
_entity.type
_entity.pdbx_description
1 polymer ?
#
loop_
_entity_poly.entity_id
_entity_poly.type
_entity_poly.pdbx_seq_one_letter_code
_entity_poly.pdbx_strand_id
1 'polypeptide(L)'
;MSQLYRFNTVSDYNDFNNHDTPHPLVNVIDFSKAEVRTGKKMYFGLYCIVLKDVECGNLTYGRNTYDYQKGTLVFISPGQVIDVQNKTEPYQPMGHGLVFHPDLIHGTSLGKNLSEYSFFSYNTSEALHLSENERKTILDCFSKINFELQQSI
;
A
#
# COMPACT_ATOMS: atom_id res chain seq x y z
N MET A 1 23.01 8.06 -9.23
CA MET A 1 22.84 7.11 -8.12
C MET A 1 21.35 6.99 -7.86
N SER A 2 20.81 5.77 -7.80
CA SER A 2 19.36 5.61 -7.67
C SER A 2 18.96 5.77 -6.19
N GLN A 3 18.12 6.76 -5.88
CA GLN A 3 17.75 7.08 -4.50
C GLN A 3 16.77 6.03 -3.97
N LEU A 4 17.12 5.38 -2.86
CA LEU A 4 16.23 4.48 -2.13
C LEU A 4 15.38 5.31 -1.15
N TYR A 5 14.07 5.32 -1.36
CA TYR A 5 13.11 5.90 -0.43
C TYR A 5 12.83 4.88 0.67
N ARG A 6 12.86 5.29 1.93
CA ARG A 6 12.62 4.40 3.08
C ARG A 6 11.40 4.91 3.83
N PHE A 7 10.41 4.04 4.00
CA PHE A 7 9.21 4.32 4.78
C PHE A 7 9.26 3.48 6.05
N ASN A 8 9.76 4.06 7.14
CA ASN A 8 9.82 3.37 8.43
C ASN A 8 8.63 3.75 9.32
N THR A 9 8.09 4.95 9.13
CA THR A 9 6.93 5.44 9.88
C THR A 9 5.75 5.69 8.94
N VAL A 10 4.53 5.68 9.48
CA VAL A 10 3.33 6.05 8.72
C VAL A 10 3.44 7.49 8.20
N SER A 11 4.08 8.40 8.95
CA SER A 11 4.32 9.78 8.49
C SER A 11 5.20 9.83 7.25
N ASP A 12 6.29 9.05 7.19
CA ASP A 12 7.18 9.01 6.02
C ASP A 12 6.40 8.69 4.73
N TYR A 13 5.44 7.76 4.83
CA TYR A 13 4.63 7.34 3.70
C TYR A 13 3.50 8.33 3.39
N ASN A 14 2.92 8.96 4.41
CA ASN A 14 1.89 10.00 4.24
C ASN A 14 2.47 11.23 3.55
N ASP A 15 3.60 11.74 4.03
CA ASP A 15 4.29 12.91 3.45
C ASP A 15 4.62 12.66 1.98
N PHE A 16 5.12 11.46 1.67
CA PHE A 16 5.42 11.05 0.29
C PHE A 16 4.20 10.98 -0.62
N ASN A 17 3.01 10.73 -0.08
CA ASN A 17 1.75 10.69 -0.83
C ASN A 17 0.86 11.92 -0.59
N ASN A 18 1.39 13.00 -0.02
CA ASN A 18 0.67 14.26 0.24
C ASN A 18 -0.58 14.08 1.13
N HIS A 19 -0.37 13.45 2.30
CA HIS A 19 -1.41 13.25 3.32
C HIS A 19 -0.93 13.73 4.69
N ASP A 20 -1.88 14.21 5.51
CA ASP A 20 -1.65 14.39 6.94
C ASP A 20 -1.57 13.04 7.66
N THR A 21 -0.99 13.05 8.86
CA THR A 21 -0.85 11.87 9.73
C THR A 21 -1.79 12.00 10.94
N PRO A 22 -3.08 11.62 10.81
CA PRO A 22 -4.03 11.72 11.92
C PRO A 22 -3.70 10.77 13.07
N HIS A 23 -3.03 9.65 12.78
CA HIS A 23 -2.60 8.68 13.78
C HIS A 23 -1.18 8.16 13.48
N PRO A 24 -0.30 8.02 14.49
CA PRO A 24 1.11 7.70 14.27
C PRO A 24 1.36 6.28 13.73
N LEU A 25 0.45 5.34 13.96
CA LEU A 25 0.63 3.92 13.61
C LEU A 25 -0.26 3.43 12.46
N VAL A 26 -1.22 4.20 11.97
CA VAL A 26 -2.11 3.77 10.88
C VAL A 26 -2.70 4.96 10.14
N ASN A 27 -2.89 4.82 8.83
CA ASN A 27 -3.63 5.78 8.04
C ASN A 27 -4.29 5.12 6.81
N VAL A 28 -5.33 5.76 6.29
CA VAL A 28 -5.92 5.45 4.98
C VAL A 28 -5.48 6.52 3.98
N ILE A 29 -4.89 6.07 2.88
CA ILE A 29 -4.32 6.90 1.82
C ILE A 29 -5.24 6.91 0.62
N ASP A 30 -5.55 8.09 0.12
CA ASP A 30 -6.18 8.31 -1.18
C ASP A 30 -5.10 8.72 -2.18
N PHE A 31 -4.66 7.77 -3.00
CA PHE A 31 -3.54 8.02 -3.92
C PHE A 31 -3.85 9.10 -4.96
N SER A 32 -5.12 9.48 -5.18
CA SER A 32 -5.47 10.58 -6.09
C SER A 32 -4.94 11.95 -5.63
N LYS A 33 -4.62 12.09 -4.33
CA LYS A 33 -4.02 13.31 -3.76
C LYS A 33 -2.50 13.37 -3.88
N ALA A 34 -1.86 12.25 -4.21
CA ALA A 34 -0.42 12.18 -4.38
C ALA A 34 0.02 12.95 -5.63
N GLU A 35 1.27 13.42 -5.65
CA GLU A 35 1.83 14.06 -6.84
C GLU A 35 2.08 13.06 -7.96
N VAL A 36 2.02 13.56 -9.21
CA VAL A 36 2.48 12.81 -10.39
C VAL A 36 3.94 12.43 -10.17
N ARG A 37 4.24 11.14 -10.37
CA ARG A 37 5.57 10.60 -10.09
C ARG A 37 6.01 9.59 -11.13
N THR A 38 7.31 9.36 -11.20
CA THR A 38 7.92 8.23 -11.89
C THR A 38 8.22 7.11 -10.90
N GLY A 39 8.59 5.95 -11.43
CA GLY A 39 8.99 4.80 -10.64
C GLY A 39 10.20 5.08 -9.76
N LYS A 40 10.13 4.65 -8.50
CA LYS A 40 11.16 4.81 -7.48
C LYS A 40 11.51 3.46 -6.87
N LYS A 41 12.69 3.38 -6.24
CA LYS A 41 13.06 2.24 -5.39
C LYS A 41 12.68 2.58 -3.96
N MET A 42 11.86 1.75 -3.35
CA MET A 42 11.18 2.02 -2.09
C MET A 42 11.33 0.84 -1.15
N TYR A 43 11.78 1.10 0.08
CA TYR A 43 11.81 0.14 1.17
C TYR A 43 10.64 0.42 2.10
N PHE A 44 9.93 -0.63 2.50
CA PHE A 44 8.78 -0.56 3.39
C PHE A 44 9.12 -1.23 4.72
N GLY A 45 9.19 -0.45 5.80
CA GLY A 45 9.16 -0.93 7.18
C GLY A 45 7.73 -1.05 7.74
N LEU A 46 6.73 -0.94 6.87
CA LEU A 46 5.31 -0.87 7.20
C LEU A 46 4.56 -2.01 6.50
N TYR A 47 3.37 -2.32 7.00
CA TYR A 47 2.40 -3.06 6.22
C TYR A 47 1.61 -2.09 5.33
N CYS A 48 1.43 -2.45 4.07
CA CYS A 48 0.56 -1.71 3.16
C CYS A 48 -0.40 -2.67 2.46
N ILE A 49 -1.67 -2.26 2.38
CA ILE A 49 -2.71 -2.93 1.60
C ILE A 49 -3.21 -1.89 0.60
N VAL A 50 -2.93 -2.08 -0.69
CA VAL A 50 -3.18 -1.09 -1.74
C VAL A 50 -4.18 -1.63 -2.75
N LEU A 51 -5.35 -1.00 -2.82
CA LEU A 51 -6.35 -1.22 -3.86
C LEU A 51 -6.08 -0.25 -5.01
N LYS A 52 -5.63 -0.78 -6.15
CA LYS A 52 -5.37 0.04 -7.34
C LYS A 52 -6.62 0.18 -8.20
N ASP A 53 -6.92 1.42 -8.59
CA ASP A 53 -8.09 1.76 -9.39
C ASP A 53 -7.78 2.12 -10.86
N VAL A 54 -6.50 2.03 -11.27
CA VAL A 54 -6.03 2.35 -12.63
C VAL A 54 -5.18 1.22 -13.19
N GLU A 55 -5.30 0.99 -14.49
CA GLU A 55 -4.32 0.25 -15.28
C GLU A 55 -3.00 1.02 -15.30
N CYS A 56 -2.10 0.70 -14.38
CA CYS A 56 -0.79 1.35 -14.29
C CYS A 56 0.25 0.73 -15.24
N GLY A 57 -0.19 -0.07 -16.21
CA GLY A 57 0.67 -0.88 -17.06
C GLY A 57 1.47 -1.93 -16.28
N ASN A 58 2.38 -2.58 -16.99
CA ASN A 58 3.31 -3.55 -16.44
C ASN A 58 4.28 -2.90 -15.46
N LEU A 59 4.12 -3.17 -14.16
CA LEU A 59 5.06 -2.73 -13.12
C LEU A 59 5.91 -3.95 -12.75
N THR A 60 7.22 -3.80 -12.87
CA THR A 60 8.16 -4.85 -12.44
C THR A 60 8.32 -4.78 -10.93
N TYR A 61 7.99 -5.85 -10.24
CA TYR A 61 8.17 -6.00 -8.80
C TYR A 61 9.10 -7.19 -8.55
N GLY A 62 10.32 -6.91 -8.12
CA GLY A 62 11.36 -7.93 -8.00
C GLY A 62 11.76 -8.51 -9.36
N ARG A 63 11.68 -9.84 -9.52
CA ARG A 63 11.97 -10.53 -10.80
C ARG A 63 10.75 -10.71 -11.71
N ASN A 64 9.56 -10.37 -11.22
CA ASN A 64 8.31 -10.62 -11.95
C ASN A 64 7.73 -9.30 -12.46
N THR A 65 7.22 -9.33 -13.69
CA THR A 65 6.45 -8.23 -14.26
C THR A 65 4.98 -8.52 -13.99
N TYR A 66 4.30 -7.63 -13.25
CA TYR A 66 2.90 -7.80 -12.88
C TYR A 66 2.01 -6.97 -13.80
N ASP A 67 0.96 -7.61 -14.33
CA ASP A 67 -0.14 -6.94 -15.03
C ASP A 67 -1.12 -6.40 -13.99
N TYR A 68 -1.01 -5.11 -13.65
CA TYR A 68 -1.91 -4.49 -12.70
C TYR A 68 -3.18 -4.04 -13.41
N GLN A 69 -4.17 -4.92 -13.43
CA GLN A 69 -5.53 -4.60 -13.88
C GLN A 69 -6.29 -3.85 -12.76
N LYS A 70 -7.30 -3.08 -13.16
CA LYS A 70 -8.22 -2.38 -12.24
C LYS A 70 -8.82 -3.37 -11.23
N GLY A 71 -8.87 -2.99 -9.94
CA GLY A 71 -9.43 -3.85 -8.88
C GLY A 71 -8.43 -4.85 -8.29
N THR A 72 -7.13 -4.66 -8.58
CA THR A 72 -6.05 -5.44 -7.96
C THR A 72 -5.77 -4.96 -6.54
N LEU A 73 -5.78 -5.88 -5.59
CA LEU A 73 -5.31 -5.66 -4.22
C LEU A 73 -3.86 -6.14 -4.06
N VAL A 74 -3.00 -5.25 -3.56
CA VAL A 74 -1.57 -5.49 -3.39
C VAL A 74 -1.22 -5.42 -1.91
N PHE A 75 -0.46 -6.40 -1.44
CA PHE A 75 -0.04 -6.50 -0.05
C PHE A 75 1.48 -6.37 0.04
N ILE A 76 1.94 -5.52 0.95
CA ILE A 76 3.36 -5.27 1.20
C ILE A 76 3.60 -5.49 2.68
N SER A 77 4.63 -6.25 3.00
CA SER A 77 5.06 -6.52 4.38
C SER A 77 6.33 -5.74 4.74
N PRO A 78 6.55 -5.47 6.04
CA PRO A 78 7.78 -4.86 6.52
C PRO A 78 9.02 -5.64 6.09
N GLY A 79 10.06 -4.92 5.68
CA GLY A 79 11.30 -5.48 5.14
C GLY A 79 11.32 -5.61 3.61
N GLN A 80 10.19 -5.41 2.93
CA GLN A 80 10.13 -5.52 1.47
C GLN A 80 10.71 -4.30 0.74
N VAL A 81 11.32 -4.55 -0.41
CA VAL A 81 11.84 -3.52 -1.32
C VAL A 81 11.11 -3.62 -2.66
N ILE A 82 10.46 -2.53 -3.05
CA ILE A 82 9.85 -2.35 -4.37
C ILE A 82 10.82 -1.58 -5.24
N ASP A 83 11.21 -2.17 -6.36
CA ASP A 83 12.09 -1.50 -7.33
C ASP A 83 11.37 -1.36 -8.67
N VAL A 84 10.78 -0.18 -8.89
CA VAL A 84 10.05 0.14 -10.13
C VAL A 84 10.74 1.26 -10.89
N GLN A 85 12.06 1.46 -10.69
CA GLN A 85 12.82 2.54 -11.31
C GLN A 85 12.82 2.50 -12.85
N ASN A 86 12.46 1.36 -13.44
CA ASN A 86 12.25 1.21 -14.88
C ASN A 86 11.00 1.94 -15.42
N LYS A 87 10.05 2.33 -14.56
CA LYS A 87 8.89 3.13 -14.96
C LYS A 87 9.28 4.60 -15.05
N THR A 88 9.83 5.00 -16.20
CA THR A 88 10.30 6.38 -16.45
C THR A 88 9.19 7.34 -16.83
N GLU A 89 8.05 6.82 -17.30
CA GLU A 89 6.89 7.63 -17.66
C GLU A 89 6.19 8.17 -16.40
N PRO A 90 5.95 9.49 -16.31
CA PRO A 90 5.17 10.06 -15.22
C PRO A 90 3.75 9.50 -15.21
N TYR A 91 3.26 9.15 -14.03
CA TYR A 91 1.89 8.68 -13.87
C TYR A 91 1.28 9.28 -12.60
N GLN A 92 -0.05 9.46 -12.62
CA GLN A 92 -0.81 9.81 -11.43
C GLN A 92 -1.17 8.51 -10.69
N PRO A 93 -0.71 8.31 -9.44
CA PRO A 93 -1.23 7.23 -8.61
C PRO A 93 -2.74 7.41 -8.41
N MET A 94 -3.54 6.35 -8.53
CA MET A 94 -4.93 6.38 -8.07
C MET A 94 -5.34 5.05 -7.44
N GLY A 95 -6.33 5.11 -6.57
CA GLY A 95 -6.77 4.03 -5.71
C GLY A 95 -6.67 4.41 -4.25
N HIS A 96 -6.88 3.43 -3.37
CA HIS A 96 -6.84 3.63 -1.93
C HIS A 96 -5.85 2.66 -1.28
N GLY A 97 -5.27 3.04 -0.16
CA GLY A 97 -4.37 2.17 0.60
C GLY A 97 -4.59 2.26 2.09
N LEU A 98 -4.49 1.15 2.78
CA LEU A 98 -4.33 1.12 4.23
C LEU A 98 -2.84 0.90 4.54
N VAL A 99 -2.25 1.79 5.31
CA VAL A 99 -0.86 1.67 5.78
C VAL A 99 -0.86 1.62 7.29
N PHE A 100 -0.09 0.71 7.88
CA PHE A 100 0.07 0.63 9.32
C PHE A 100 1.44 0.13 9.74
N HIS A 101 1.89 0.62 10.89
CA HIS A 101 3.14 0.19 11.52
C HIS A 101 2.93 -1.16 12.22
N PRO A 102 3.93 -2.07 12.22
CA PRO A 102 3.84 -3.36 12.90
C PRO A 102 3.43 -3.26 14.37
N ASP A 103 3.84 -2.18 15.04
CA ASP A 103 3.52 -1.92 16.45
C ASP A 103 2.02 -1.82 16.73
N LEU A 104 1.19 -1.43 15.74
CA LEU A 104 -0.26 -1.37 15.91
C LEU A 104 -0.86 -2.72 16.33
N ILE A 105 -0.31 -3.80 15.78
CA ILE A 105 -0.80 -5.16 15.97
C ILE A 105 0.14 -6.01 16.83
N HIS A 106 1.21 -5.42 17.36
CA HIS A 106 2.18 -6.12 18.19
C HIS A 106 1.50 -6.71 19.43
N GLY A 107 1.77 -7.98 19.73
CA GLY A 107 1.16 -8.69 20.86
C GLY A 107 -0.30 -9.14 20.66
N THR A 108 -0.96 -8.73 19.58
CA THR A 108 -2.33 -9.16 19.27
C THR A 108 -2.37 -10.53 18.58
N SER A 109 -3.52 -11.20 18.58
CA SER A 109 -3.71 -12.44 17.80
C SER A 109 -3.52 -12.20 16.31
N LEU A 110 -3.91 -11.03 15.80
CA LEU A 110 -3.71 -10.66 14.40
C LEU A 110 -2.21 -10.59 14.06
N GLY A 111 -1.41 -9.93 14.90
CA GLY A 111 0.04 -9.83 14.70
C GLY A 111 0.75 -11.18 14.67
N LYS A 112 0.27 -12.15 15.47
CA LYS A 112 0.82 -13.53 15.48
C LYS A 112 0.50 -14.29 14.19
N ASN A 113 -0.71 -14.12 13.67
CA ASN A 113 -1.19 -14.88 12.52
C ASN A 113 -0.89 -14.17 11.19
N LEU A 114 -0.47 -12.90 11.20
CA LEU A 114 -0.35 -12.12 9.98
C LEU A 114 0.68 -12.70 8.99
N SER A 115 1.76 -13.30 9.51
CA SER A 115 2.79 -13.99 8.73
C SER A 115 2.33 -15.33 8.13
N GLU A 116 1.24 -15.91 8.65
CA GLU A 116 0.67 -17.16 8.15
C GLU A 116 -0.17 -16.93 6.88
N TYR A 117 -0.66 -15.70 6.68
CA TYR A 117 -1.38 -15.35 5.46
C TYR A 117 -0.42 -15.23 4.27
N SER A 118 -0.61 -16.08 3.28
CA SER A 118 0.20 -16.11 2.05
C SER A 118 0.17 -14.78 1.28
N PHE A 119 -0.86 -13.96 1.46
CA PHE A 119 -1.00 -12.66 0.80
C PHE A 119 0.17 -11.71 1.07
N PHE A 120 0.81 -11.77 2.25
CA PHE A 120 1.97 -10.93 2.60
C PHE A 120 3.32 -11.57 2.29
N SER A 121 3.33 -12.87 1.99
CA SER A 121 4.52 -13.59 1.56
C SER A 121 4.76 -13.32 0.08
N TYR A 122 6.02 -13.07 -0.28
CA TYR A 122 6.49 -12.68 -1.63
C TYR A 122 6.07 -13.61 -2.78
N ASN A 123 5.43 -14.74 -2.49
CA ASN A 123 5.18 -15.83 -3.42
C ASN A 123 3.87 -15.72 -4.22
N THR A 124 3.09 -14.66 -4.07
CA THR A 124 1.85 -14.53 -4.83
C THR A 124 2.13 -13.86 -6.18
N SER A 125 2.28 -14.70 -7.18
CA SER A 125 1.91 -14.46 -8.58
C SER A 125 0.42 -14.10 -8.78
N GLU A 126 -0.28 -13.70 -7.71
CA GLU A 126 -1.72 -13.52 -7.61
C GLU A 126 -1.96 -12.11 -7.07
N ALA A 127 -1.95 -11.13 -7.97
CA ALA A 127 -2.79 -9.97 -7.78
C ALA A 127 -4.20 -10.48 -7.46
N LEU A 128 -4.72 -10.23 -6.26
CA LEU A 128 -6.09 -10.61 -5.96
C LEU A 128 -6.99 -9.71 -6.79
N HIS A 129 -7.53 -10.26 -7.87
CA HIS A 129 -8.54 -9.63 -8.69
C HIS A 129 -9.87 -9.72 -7.94
N LEU A 130 -10.29 -8.59 -7.39
CA LEU A 130 -11.53 -8.52 -6.63
C LEU A 130 -12.74 -8.45 -7.56
N SER A 131 -13.82 -9.14 -7.18
CA SER A 131 -15.15 -8.84 -7.71
C SER A 131 -15.58 -7.42 -7.30
N GLU A 132 -16.56 -6.86 -8.01
CA GLU A 132 -17.09 -5.52 -7.68
C GLU A 132 -17.63 -5.44 -6.25
N ASN A 133 -18.26 -6.51 -5.76
CA ASN A 133 -18.77 -6.60 -4.40
C ASN A 133 -17.65 -6.58 -3.37
N GLU A 134 -16.59 -7.38 -3.57
CA GLU A 134 -15.43 -7.39 -2.68
C GLU A 134 -14.72 -6.04 -2.66
N ARG A 135 -14.56 -5.41 -3.83
CA ARG A 135 -14.00 -4.05 -3.94
C ARG A 135 -14.82 -3.05 -3.12
N LYS A 136 -16.16 -3.10 -3.22
CA LYS A 136 -17.05 -2.24 -2.44
C LYS A 136 -16.88 -2.48 -0.94
N THR A 137 -16.78 -3.73 -0.50
CA THR A 137 -16.55 -4.07 0.91
C THR A 137 -15.22 -3.52 1.41
N ILE A 138 -14.13 -3.65 0.64
CA ILE A 138 -12.81 -3.10 1.02
C ILE A 138 -12.86 -1.58 1.15
N LEU A 139 -13.49 -0.88 0.18
CA LEU A 139 -13.65 0.57 0.23
C LEU A 139 -14.50 1.02 1.42
N ASP A 140 -15.55 0.28 1.77
CA ASP A 140 -16.36 0.54 2.97
C ASP A 140 -15.54 0.37 4.26
N CYS A 141 -14.70 -0.68 4.34
CA CYS A 141 -13.77 -0.86 5.45
C CYS A 141 -12.79 0.32 5.57
N PHE A 142 -12.17 0.74 4.47
CA PHE A 142 -11.28 1.90 4.45
C PHE A 142 -11.98 3.18 4.89
N SER A 143 -13.20 3.39 4.41
CA SER A 143 -14.04 4.54 4.81
C SER A 143 -14.30 4.56 6.32
N LYS A 144 -14.68 3.41 6.90
CA LYS A 144 -14.94 3.28 8.34
C LYS A 144 -13.68 3.49 9.19
N ILE A 145 -12.55 2.94 8.77
CA ILE A 145 -11.26 3.17 9.45
C ILE A 145 -10.92 4.66 9.40
N ASN A 146 -10.99 5.28 8.22
CA ASN A 146 -10.71 6.71 8.08
C ASN A 146 -11.66 7.57 8.94
N PHE A 147 -12.95 7.24 8.98
CA PHE A 147 -13.92 7.93 9.82
C PHE A 147 -13.50 7.91 11.30
N GLU A 148 -13.07 6.75 11.81
CA GLU A 148 -12.61 6.60 13.20
C GLU A 148 -11.33 7.40 13.47
N LEU A 149 -10.37 7.39 12.53
CA LEU A 149 -9.11 8.14 12.67
C LEU A 149 -9.30 9.66 12.71
N GLN A 150 -10.43 10.16 12.20
CA GLN A 150 -10.77 11.59 12.24
C GLN A 150 -11.56 11.97 13.50
N GLN A 151 -11.96 11.01 14.33
CA GLN A 151 -12.58 11.31 15.61
C GLN A 151 -11.52 11.78 16.60
N SER A 152 -11.82 12.85 17.34
CA SER A 152 -10.99 13.27 18.47
C SER A 152 -11.18 12.27 19.62
N ILE A 153 -10.09 11.76 20.18
CA ILE A 153 -10.11 11.01 21.45
C ILE A 153 -10.28 11.99 22.60
#